data_AF-A0A6G1QAZ9-F1
#
_entry.id   AF-A0A6G1QAZ9-F1
#
_cell.length_a   1.000
_cell.length_b   1.000
_cell.length_c   1.000
_cell.angle_alpha   90.00
_cell.angle_beta   90.00
_cell.angle_gamma   90.00
#
_symmetry.space_group_name_H-M   'P 1'
#
loop_
_entity.id
_entity.type
_entity.pdbx_description
1 polymer ?
#
loop_
_entity_poly.entity_id
_entity_poly.type
_entity_poly.pdbx_seq_one_letter_code
_entity_poly.pdbx_strand_id
1 'polypeptide(L)'
;MPPLSNYIQPICLDNGQTFTLGSTCWAAGWSSGRGGVEEVLQEFQTTVVDCGNTSTSNSICTGFISLDEGDSGGPMICKVGSAWFQAAVLTTSSSNSTSQTRGSDVSVFVKLSVYDKFLLGVLGTFLSPTSSGDTTTAANTGEIPAHPYFFFLHLLASIICLHFLL
;
A
#
# COMPACT_ATOMS: atom_id res chain seq x y z
N MET A 1 4.28 9.53 23.60
CA MET A 1 3.74 8.78 22.45
C MET A 1 2.44 8.12 22.90
N PRO A 2 1.37 8.15 22.09
CA PRO A 2 0.13 7.43 22.44
C PRO A 2 0.39 5.94 22.65
N PRO A 3 -0.36 5.26 23.53
CA PRO A 3 -0.25 3.82 23.69
C PRO A 3 -0.68 3.08 22.42
N LEU A 4 -0.06 1.93 22.15
CA LEU A 4 -0.45 1.08 21.02
C LEU A 4 -1.88 0.55 21.21
N SER A 5 -2.64 0.50 20.12
CA SER A 5 -4.02 0.03 20.09
C SER A 5 -4.39 -0.44 18.68
N ASN A 6 -5.61 -0.94 18.47
CA ASN A 6 -6.09 -1.30 17.13
C ASN A 6 -6.07 -0.14 16.12
N TYR A 7 -6.03 1.11 16.60
CA TYR A 7 -5.97 2.32 15.77
C TYR A 7 -4.59 2.98 15.74
N ILE A 8 -3.66 2.52 16.58
CA ILE A 8 -2.31 3.11 16.72
C ILE A 8 -1.31 1.96 16.70
N GLN A 9 -0.73 1.71 15.53
CA GLN A 9 0.27 0.68 15.29
C GLN A 9 1.46 1.28 14.54
N PRO A 10 2.70 0.87 14.86
CA PRO A 10 3.86 1.31 14.10
C PRO A 10 3.85 0.71 12.69
N ILE A 11 4.44 1.43 11.75
CA ILE A 11 4.73 0.92 10.40
C ILE A 11 6.13 0.31 10.36
N CYS A 12 6.36 -0.67 9.49
CA CYS A 12 7.72 -1.11 9.21
C CYS A 12 8.40 -0.08 8.30
N LEU A 13 9.67 0.22 8.52
CA LEU A 13 10.43 1.13 7.66
C LEU A 13 11.19 0.33 6.61
N ASP A 14 11.18 0.79 5.36
CA ASP A 14 12.10 0.26 4.36
C ASP A 14 13.55 0.50 4.78
N ASN A 15 14.30 -0.60 4.88
CA ASN A 15 15.71 -0.64 5.22
C ASN A 15 16.53 -1.44 4.19
N GLY A 16 16.06 -1.48 2.94
CA GLY A 16 16.67 -2.23 1.84
C GLY A 16 15.75 -3.31 1.27
N GLN A 17 14.44 -3.22 1.53
CA GLN A 17 13.46 -4.15 1.02
C GLN A 17 13.33 -4.03 -0.50
N THR A 18 13.08 -5.17 -1.14
CA THR A 18 12.78 -5.19 -2.57
C THR A 18 11.28 -5.11 -2.77
N PHE A 19 10.82 -3.97 -3.30
CA PHE A 19 9.44 -3.80 -3.76
C PHE A 19 9.34 -4.28 -5.21
N THR A 20 8.75 -5.46 -5.43
CA THR A 20 8.65 -6.05 -6.77
C THR A 20 7.68 -5.28 -7.65
N LEU A 21 7.89 -5.29 -8.96
CA LEU A 21 6.93 -4.72 -9.92
C LEU A 21 5.53 -5.30 -9.68
N GLY A 22 4.51 -4.46 -9.76
CA GLY A 22 3.12 -4.81 -9.47
C GLY A 22 2.74 -4.83 -7.98
N SER A 23 3.68 -4.65 -7.05
CA SER A 23 3.36 -4.56 -5.61
C SER A 23 2.38 -3.43 -5.36
N THR A 24 1.33 -3.69 -4.59
CA THR A 24 0.35 -2.67 -4.20
C THR A 24 0.94 -1.73 -3.17
N CYS A 25 0.81 -0.43 -3.45
CA CYS A 25 1.17 0.64 -2.53
C CYS A 25 0.01 1.62 -2.34
N TRP A 26 0.06 2.37 -1.24
CA TRP A 26 -0.92 3.36 -0.87
C TRP A 26 -0.23 4.64 -0.41
N ALA A 27 -0.73 5.77 -0.88
CA ALA A 27 -0.46 7.08 -0.31
C ALA A 27 -1.63 7.48 0.59
N ALA A 28 -1.37 8.16 1.72
CA ALA A 28 -2.43 8.65 2.60
C ALA A 28 -2.17 10.09 3.05
N GLY A 29 -3.22 10.91 3.11
CA GLY A 29 -3.10 12.34 3.43
C GLY A 29 -4.44 13.06 3.61
N TRP A 30 -4.38 14.28 4.14
CA TRP A 30 -5.53 15.16 4.40
C TRP A 30 -5.54 16.39 3.50
N SER A 31 -5.13 16.25 2.23
CA SER A 31 -5.04 17.40 1.35
C SER A 31 -6.38 18.15 1.20
N SER A 32 -6.29 19.48 1.28
CA SER A 32 -7.43 20.39 1.18
C SER A 32 -8.07 20.30 -0.20
N GLY A 33 -9.33 19.88 -0.27
CA GLY A 33 -10.12 19.88 -1.51
C GLY A 33 -10.58 18.50 -2.01
N ARG A 34 -10.14 17.40 -1.39
CA ARG A 34 -10.61 16.03 -1.71
C ARG A 34 -11.50 15.42 -0.64
N GLY A 35 -11.36 15.85 0.61
CA GLY A 35 -12.38 15.71 1.64
C GLY A 35 -13.34 16.90 1.56
N GLY A 36 -14.66 16.65 1.65
CA GLY A 36 -15.67 17.71 1.67
C GLY A 36 -15.60 18.56 2.95
N VAL A 37 -16.75 18.92 3.50
CA VAL A 37 -16.88 19.69 4.77
C VAL A 37 -16.32 18.91 5.99
N GLU A 38 -15.79 17.71 5.76
CA GLU A 38 -15.26 16.79 6.75
C GLU A 38 -13.84 16.39 6.33
N GLU A 39 -12.85 16.72 7.17
CA GLU A 39 -11.41 16.44 6.96
C GLU A 39 -11.10 14.94 7.15
N VAL A 40 -11.74 14.09 6.35
CA VAL A 40 -11.53 12.64 6.37
C VAL A 40 -10.22 12.31 5.67
N LEU A 41 -9.43 11.42 6.28
CA LEU A 41 -8.19 10.90 5.69
C LEU A 41 -8.49 10.25 4.33
N GLN A 42 -7.72 10.61 3.31
CA GLN A 42 -7.81 10.02 1.97
C GLN A 42 -6.71 9.00 1.77
N GLU A 43 -7.01 7.96 0.98
CA GLU A 43 -6.07 6.91 0.60
C GLU A 43 -6.06 6.75 -0.93
N PHE A 44 -4.87 6.73 -1.53
CA PHE A 44 -4.68 6.58 -2.98
C PHE A 44 -3.88 5.32 -3.28
N GLN A 45 -4.53 4.36 -3.94
CA GLN A 45 -3.89 3.14 -4.36
C GLN A 45 -3.01 3.37 -5.60
N THR A 46 -1.84 2.75 -5.61
CA THR A 46 -0.97 2.65 -6.78
C THR A 46 -0.24 1.29 -6.78
N THR A 47 0.57 1.06 -7.80
CA THR A 47 1.40 -0.13 -7.92
C THR A 47 2.82 0.25 -8.28
N VAL A 48 3.79 -0.54 -7.84
CA VAL A 48 5.19 -0.38 -8.24
C VAL A 48 5.34 -0.66 -9.73
N VAL A 49 5.98 0.24 -10.45
CA VAL A 49 6.23 0.13 -11.89
C VAL A 49 7.72 0.29 -12.18
N ASP A 50 8.12 -0.06 -13.39
CA ASP A 50 9.48 0.15 -13.85
C ASP A 50 9.76 1.65 -14.00
N CYS A 51 10.86 2.11 -13.40
CA CYS A 51 11.34 3.49 -13.53
C CYS A 51 11.87 3.81 -14.94
N GLY A 52 12.13 2.79 -15.77
CA GLY A 52 12.75 2.93 -17.08
C GLY A 52 14.09 3.66 -16.98
N ASN A 53 14.28 4.67 -17.85
CA ASN A 53 15.53 5.43 -17.92
C ASN A 53 15.77 6.37 -16.73
N THR A 54 14.77 6.58 -15.87
CA THR A 54 14.91 7.38 -14.64
C THR A 54 15.37 6.54 -13.45
N SER A 55 15.63 5.24 -13.66
CA SER A 55 16.02 4.29 -12.62
C SER A 55 17.38 4.66 -12.00
N THR A 56 17.33 5.22 -10.81
CA THR A 56 18.48 5.18 -9.88
C THR A 56 18.21 4.09 -8.85
N SER A 57 19.26 3.49 -8.27
CA SER A 57 19.13 2.51 -7.17
C SER A 57 18.33 3.05 -5.97
N ASN A 58 18.25 4.38 -5.88
CA ASN A 58 17.69 5.15 -4.78
C ASN A 58 16.23 5.56 -5.02
N SER A 59 15.66 5.21 -6.18
CA SER A 59 14.28 5.56 -6.55
C SER A 59 13.33 4.37 -6.40
N ILE A 60 12.08 4.67 -6.07
CA ILE A 60 10.93 3.79 -6.27
C ILE A 60 9.95 4.50 -7.21
N CYS A 61 9.44 3.76 -8.19
CA CYS A 61 8.49 4.29 -9.15
C CYS A 61 7.15 3.59 -9.00
N THR A 62 6.08 4.36 -9.12
CA THR A 62 4.71 3.85 -9.07
C THR A 62 3.93 4.32 -10.29
N GLY A 63 2.78 3.70 -10.53
CA GLY A 63 1.77 4.32 -11.39
C GLY A 63 1.47 5.75 -10.94
N PHE A 64 1.09 6.61 -11.88
CA PHE A 64 0.80 8.01 -11.62
C PHE A 64 -0.18 8.17 -10.45
N ILE A 65 0.22 8.95 -9.46
CA ILE A 65 -0.65 9.41 -8.39
C ILE A 65 -0.71 10.93 -8.38
N SER A 66 -1.92 11.46 -8.26
CA SER A 66 -2.16 12.89 -8.14
C SER A 66 -2.10 13.29 -6.66
N LEU A 67 -0.99 13.92 -6.27
CA LEU A 67 -0.74 14.43 -4.93
C LEU A 67 -0.93 15.96 -4.91
N ASP A 68 -1.50 16.47 -3.83
CA ASP A 68 -1.62 17.91 -3.57
C ASP A 68 -0.62 18.35 -2.49
N GLU A 69 -0.45 19.65 -2.27
CA GLU A 69 0.50 20.20 -1.28
C GLU A 69 0.37 19.58 0.12
N GLY A 70 -0.86 19.30 0.55
CA GLY A 70 -1.15 18.67 1.84
C GLY A 70 -0.72 17.20 1.97
N ASP A 71 -0.40 16.52 0.87
CA ASP A 71 0.11 15.15 0.88
C ASP A 71 1.65 15.10 1.03
N SER A 72 2.34 16.22 0.81
CA SER A 72 3.79 16.30 0.94
C SER A 72 4.24 15.98 2.37
N GLY A 73 5.19 15.07 2.51
CA GLY A 73 5.63 14.55 3.81
C GLY A 73 4.81 13.35 4.31
N GLY A 74 3.70 13.03 3.66
CA GLY A 74 2.89 11.84 3.96
C GLY A 74 3.61 10.53 3.59
N PRO A 75 3.10 9.38 4.06
CA PRO A 75 3.72 8.09 3.80
C PRO A 75 3.30 7.52 2.44
N MET A 76 4.27 6.93 1.72
CA MET A 76 3.99 5.93 0.68
C MET A 76 4.25 4.55 1.28
N ILE A 77 3.23 3.71 1.34
CA ILE A 77 3.24 2.43 2.05
C ILE A 77 3.01 1.29 1.06
N CYS A 78 3.92 0.32 1.00
CA CYS A 78 3.84 -0.83 0.10
C CYS A 78 3.72 -2.14 0.91
N LYS A 79 2.90 -3.07 0.42
CA LYS A 79 2.75 -4.38 1.05
C LYS A 79 3.85 -5.34 0.59
N VAL A 80 4.52 -5.98 1.54
CA VAL A 80 5.52 -7.02 1.29
C VAL A 80 5.17 -8.24 2.15
N GLY A 81 4.76 -9.34 1.51
CA GLY A 81 4.24 -10.51 2.21
C GLY A 81 2.99 -10.16 3.03
N SER A 82 3.05 -10.40 4.35
CA SER A 82 1.97 -10.09 5.30
C SER A 82 2.10 -8.72 5.97
N ALA A 83 3.15 -7.94 5.68
CA ALA A 83 3.46 -6.69 6.38
C ALA A 83 3.44 -5.47 5.44
N TRP A 84 3.28 -4.30 6.05
CA TRP A 84 3.28 -3.02 5.37
C TRP A 84 4.55 -2.25 5.71
N PHE A 85 5.24 -1.77 4.66
CA PHE A 85 6.47 -1.01 4.78
C PHE A 85 6.28 0.39 4.22
N GLN A 86 6.67 1.41 4.97
CA GLN A 86 6.81 2.74 4.41
C GLN A 86 8.02 2.74 3.46
N ALA A 87 7.73 2.83 2.17
CA ALA A 87 8.70 2.72 1.09
C ALA A 87 9.29 4.07 0.69
N ALA A 88 8.53 5.16 0.88
CA ALA A 88 8.99 6.51 0.59
C ALA A 88 8.22 7.55 1.42
N VAL A 89 8.72 8.79 1.37
CA VAL A 89 8.01 9.99 1.80
C VAL A 89 7.44 10.66 0.55
N LEU A 90 6.17 11.04 0.58
CA LEU A 90 5.50 11.68 -0.54
C LEU A 90 6.08 13.06 -0.78
N THR A 91 6.31 13.39 -2.06
CA THR A 91 6.76 14.70 -2.51
C THR A 91 5.90 15.16 -3.67
N THR A 92 5.44 16.40 -3.64
CA THR A 92 4.53 16.98 -4.65
C THR A 92 5.24 17.47 -5.91
N SER A 93 6.56 17.55 -5.86
CA SER A 93 7.40 17.76 -7.04
C SER A 93 7.43 16.48 -7.88
N SER A 94 6.39 16.26 -8.70
CA SER A 94 6.53 15.36 -9.84
C SER A 94 7.65 15.94 -10.70
N SER A 95 8.77 15.25 -10.79
CA SER A 95 9.93 15.63 -11.59
C SER A 95 9.45 16.20 -12.93
N ASN A 96 9.75 17.47 -13.16
CA ASN A 96 9.59 18.13 -14.45
C ASN A 96 10.61 17.49 -15.40
N SER A 97 10.32 16.27 -15.86
CA SER A 97 11.08 15.62 -16.92
C SER A 97 10.76 16.36 -18.20
N THR A 98 11.65 17.28 -18.58
CA THR A 98 11.65 18.02 -19.84
C THR A 98 11.82 17.12 -21.08
N SER A 99 11.47 15.83 -21.02
CA SER A 99 11.19 15.01 -22.19
C SER A 99 9.67 14.82 -22.30
N GLN A 100 9.01 15.86 -22.79
CA GLN A 100 7.70 15.75 -23.43
C GLN A 100 7.82 14.90 -24.70
N THR A 101 7.98 13.60 -24.51
CA THR A 101 7.87 12.57 -25.54
C THR A 101 7.05 11.44 -24.96
N ARG A 102 5.74 11.65 -24.91
CA ARG A 102 4.67 10.65 -24.72
C ARG A 102 4.72 9.82 -23.41
N GLY A 103 3.81 10.16 -22.48
CA GLY A 103 3.06 9.16 -21.69
C GLY A 103 3.82 8.32 -20.68
N SER A 104 4.50 8.93 -19.70
CA SER A 104 4.88 8.20 -18.48
C SER A 104 3.84 8.49 -17.40
N ASP A 105 2.83 7.62 -17.28
CA ASP A 105 1.91 7.57 -16.14
C ASP A 105 2.67 7.02 -14.91
N VAL A 106 3.77 7.67 -14.53
CA VAL A 106 4.71 7.20 -13.51
C VAL A 106 5.05 8.32 -12.55
N SER A 107 4.93 8.05 -11.26
CA SER A 107 5.42 8.90 -10.17
C SER A 107 6.72 8.32 -9.63
N VAL A 108 7.71 9.18 -9.37
CA VAL A 108 9.04 8.77 -8.89
C VAL A 108 9.28 9.36 -7.51
N PHE A 109 9.65 8.51 -6.55
CA PHE A 109 9.96 8.91 -5.17
C PHE A 109 11.33 8.38 -4.75
N VAL A 110 11.96 9.06 -3.79
CA VAL A 110 13.19 8.56 -3.15
C VAL A 110 12.82 7.45 -2.18
N LYS A 111 13.50 6.30 -2.28
CA LYS A 111 13.33 5.19 -1.34
C LYS A 111 13.68 5.61 0.07
N LEU A 112 12.89 5.18 1.04
CA LEU A 112 13.12 5.50 2.45
C LEU A 112 14.45 4.91 2.95
N SER A 113 14.89 3.77 2.40
CA SER A 113 16.19 3.16 2.68
C SER A 113 17.41 4.05 2.36
N VAL A 114 17.25 5.10 1.54
CA VAL A 114 18.30 6.12 1.32
C VAL A 114 18.62 6.89 2.62
N TYR A 115 17.65 6.98 3.53
CA TYR A 115 17.76 7.67 4.80
C TYR A 115 18.08 6.72 5.97
N ASP A 116 18.48 5.48 5.71
CA ASP A 116 18.72 4.45 6.72
C ASP A 116 19.62 4.92 7.87
N LYS A 117 20.76 5.55 7.58
CA LYS A 117 21.72 6.04 8.58
C LYS A 117 21.10 7.11 9.47
N PHE A 118 20.35 8.03 8.87
CA PHE A 118 19.65 9.07 9.61
C PHE A 118 18.59 8.45 10.51
N LEU A 119 17.75 7.58 9.96
CA LEU A 119 16.67 6.92 10.69
C LEU A 119 17.20 6.01 11.82
N LEU A 120 18.27 5.26 11.58
CA LEU A 120 18.94 4.45 12.62
C LEU A 120 19.56 5.34 13.70
N GLY A 121 20.12 6.49 13.34
CA GLY A 121 20.67 7.45 14.31
C GLY A 121 19.60 8.05 15.23
N VAL A 122 18.38 8.24 14.73
CA VAL A 122 17.25 8.83 15.50
C VAL A 122 16.45 7.77 16.25
N LEU A 123 16.18 6.62 15.62
CA LEU A 123 15.25 5.60 16.13
C LEU A 123 15.95 4.42 16.81
N GLY A 124 17.26 4.25 16.59
CA GLY A 124 17.99 3.06 17.00
C GLY A 124 17.73 1.89 16.04
N THR A 125 17.25 0.77 16.55
CA THR A 125 16.98 -0.44 15.74
C THR A 125 15.59 -0.40 15.13
N PHE A 126 15.48 -0.74 13.84
CA PHE A 126 14.17 -0.92 13.21
C PHE A 126 13.48 -2.19 13.71
N LEU A 127 12.18 -2.06 13.96
CA LEU A 127 11.33 -3.21 14.25
C LEU A 127 11.12 -4.00 12.95
N SER A 128 11.22 -5.32 13.05
CA SER A 128 10.80 -6.22 11.99
C SER A 128 9.37 -6.69 12.26
N PRO A 129 8.55 -6.88 11.22
CA PRO A 129 7.26 -7.51 11.41
C PRO A 129 7.46 -8.92 11.94
N THR A 130 6.53 -9.39 12.79
CA THR A 130 6.52 -10.79 13.21
C THR A 130 6.50 -11.67 11.98
N SER A 131 7.54 -12.49 11.80
CA SER A 131 7.48 -13.54 10.79
C SER A 131 6.35 -14.47 11.18
N SER A 132 5.30 -14.52 10.36
CA SER A 132 4.41 -15.67 10.36
C SER A 132 5.28 -16.85 9.94
N GLY A 133 5.95 -17.49 10.91
CA GLY A 133 6.56 -18.77 10.69
C GLY A 133 5.45 -19.70 10.24
N ASP A 134 5.49 -20.11 8.98
CA ASP A 134 4.85 -21.34 8.53
C ASP A 134 5.46 -22.47 9.37
N THR A 135 4.90 -22.66 10.56
CA THR A 135 5.08 -23.89 11.30
C THR A 135 4.14 -24.86 10.62
N THR A 136 4.65 -25.59 9.64
CA THR A 136 4.07 -26.83 9.15
C THR A 136 4.04 -27.84 10.30
N THR A 137 3.11 -27.66 11.22
CA THR A 137 2.68 -28.73 12.13
C THR A 137 1.42 -29.29 11.51
N ALA A 138 1.54 -30.46 10.89
CA ALA A 138 0.41 -31.26 10.45
C ALA A 138 -0.48 -31.56 11.66
N ALA A 139 -1.56 -30.80 11.82
CA ALA A 139 -2.66 -31.12 12.71
C ALA A 139 -3.80 -31.69 11.85
N ASN A 140 -3.83 -33.01 11.75
CA ASN A 140 -5.01 -33.75 11.30
C ASN A 140 -6.15 -33.50 12.30
N THR A 141 -7.17 -32.74 11.90
CA THR A 141 -8.53 -32.89 12.43
C THR A 141 -9.56 -32.30 11.46
N GLY A 142 -10.40 -33.19 10.90
CA GLY A 142 -11.83 -32.96 10.76
C GLY A 142 -12.30 -31.96 9.69
N GLU A 143 -12.51 -32.49 8.49
CA GLU A 143 -13.37 -31.93 7.44
C GLU A 143 -14.76 -31.58 8.02
N ILE A 144 -15.14 -30.29 8.01
CA ILE A 144 -16.51 -29.86 8.30
C ILE A 144 -17.27 -29.87 6.95
N PRO A 145 -18.34 -30.67 6.78
CA PRO A 145 -19.06 -30.74 5.52
C PRO A 145 -19.82 -29.42 5.28
N ALA A 146 -19.62 -28.85 4.09
CA ALA A 146 -20.37 -27.69 3.63
C ALA A 146 -21.88 -27.98 3.68
N HIS A 147 -22.61 -27.20 4.47
CA HIS A 147 -24.06 -27.35 4.62
C HIS A 147 -24.81 -27.01 3.32
N PRO A 148 -25.77 -27.84 2.87
CA PRO A 148 -26.50 -27.70 1.60
C PRO A 148 -27.40 -26.46 1.51
N TYR A 149 -27.57 -25.72 2.61
CA TYR A 149 -28.38 -24.51 2.68
C TYR A 149 -27.75 -23.30 1.95
N PHE A 150 -26.41 -23.26 1.84
CA PHE A 150 -25.72 -22.11 1.22
C PHE A 150 -25.90 -22.08 -0.31
N PHE A 151 -25.94 -23.25 -0.94
CA PHE A 151 -26.22 -23.37 -2.38
C PHE A 151 -27.68 -23.04 -2.72
N PHE A 152 -28.62 -23.38 -1.83
CA PHE A 152 -30.05 -23.13 -2.05
C PHE A 152 -30.40 -21.64 -1.99
N LEU A 153 -29.77 -20.87 -1.08
CA LEU A 153 -29.98 -19.42 -1.00
C LEU A 153 -29.45 -18.67 -2.24
N HIS A 154 -28.31 -19.09 -2.80
CA HIS A 154 -27.76 -18.46 -4.00
C HIS A 154 -28.63 -18.72 -5.25
N LEU A 155 -29.24 -19.90 -5.36
CA LEU A 155 -30.12 -20.23 -6.48
C LEU A 155 -31.49 -19.50 -6.39
N LEU A 156 -32.04 -19.34 -5.18
CA LEU A 156 -33.27 -18.56 -4.98
C LEU A 156 -33.05 -17.08 -5.28
N ALA A 157 -31.92 -16.51 -4.87
CA ALA A 157 -31.59 -15.11 -5.16
C ALA A 157 -31.46 -14.84 -6.66
N SER A 158 -30.88 -15.78 -7.43
CA SER A 158 -30.74 -15.62 -8.89
C SER A 158 -32.07 -15.82 -9.64
N ILE A 159 -32.94 -16.73 -9.19
CA ILE A 159 -34.28 -16.93 -9.78
C ILE A 159 -35.19 -15.72 -9.52
N ILE A 160 -35.15 -15.12 -8.32
CA ILE A 160 -35.92 -13.92 -7.98
C ILE A 160 -35.43 -12.74 -8.82
N CYS A 161 -34.11 -12.57 -8.99
CA CYS A 161 -33.56 -11.49 -9.80
C CYS A 161 -34.00 -11.58 -11.28
N LEU A 162 -34.06 -12.79 -11.84
CA LEU A 162 -34.48 -13.00 -13.23
C LEU A 162 -35.97 -12.73 -13.46
N HIS A 163 -36.83 -12.91 -12.45
CA HIS A 163 -38.26 -12.60 -12.54
C HIS A 163 -38.58 -11.10 -12.45
N PHE A 164 -37.68 -10.28 -11.91
CA PHE A 164 -37.84 -8.82 -11.87
C PHE A 164 -37.26 -8.11 -13.11
N LEU A 165 -36.57 -8.85 -13.98
CA LEU A 165 -35.92 -8.35 -15.20
C LEU A 165 -36.62 -8.78 -16.50
N LEU A 166 -37.78 -9.46 -16.40
CA LEU A 166 -38.65 -9.86 -17.51
C LEU A 166 -40.06 -9.29 -17.32
#